data_AF-A0A8T0N145-F1
#
_entry.id   AF-A0A8T0N145-F1
#
_cell.length_a   1.000
_cell.length_b   1.000
_cell.length_c   1.000
_cell.angle_alpha   90.00
_cell.angle_beta   90.00
_cell.angle_gamma   90.00
#
_symmetry.space_group_name_H-M   'P 1'
#
loop_
_entity.id
_entity.type
_entity.pdbx_description
1 polymer ?
#
loop_
_entity_poly.entity_id
_entity_poly.type
_entity_poly.pdbx_seq_one_letter_code
_entity_poly.pdbx_strand_id
1 'polypeptide(L)'
;MRASIPTPSLLVAPSPPRLRSLYAAAAPTSRHHARGGGRPRTRLRVAAPPSAPGEAAEQQAEPSTSAPESGEKFSWRDHWYPVSLVEDLDPSRPTPFQLLNRDLVIWKDPKSGEWVALDDRCPHRLAPLSEGRIDETGCLQCSYHGWSFDGSGAWTRIPQAMPEGPEARAMRSPKACATKFPTLVSQGLLFVWPDENGWEKATATKPPMLPKEFDDPAFSTVTIQRDLYYGYDTLMENVSDPSHIEFAHHKVTGRRDRARPLTFKMESSGAWGYSGANSE
;
A
#
# COMPACT_ATOMS: atom_id res chain seq x y z
N MET A 1 -0.27 -24.47 67.62
CA MET A 1 -0.01 -25.35 66.46
C MET A 1 -0.73 -24.76 65.25
N ARG A 2 0.01 -24.19 64.30
CA ARG A 2 -0.52 -23.50 63.11
C ARG A 2 -0.69 -24.53 61.98
N ALA A 3 -1.86 -24.60 61.38
CA ALA A 3 -2.10 -25.35 60.14
C ALA A 3 -1.64 -24.51 58.94
N SER A 4 -0.74 -25.05 58.12
CA SER A 4 -0.29 -24.45 56.86
C SER A 4 -1.19 -24.88 55.72
N ILE A 5 -1.57 -23.93 54.87
CA ILE A 5 -2.25 -24.14 53.59
C ILE A 5 -1.18 -24.23 52.50
N PRO A 6 -1.18 -25.24 51.60
CA PRO A 6 -0.19 -25.33 50.54
C PRO A 6 -0.54 -24.40 49.37
N THR A 7 0.47 -23.72 48.84
CA THR A 7 0.43 -22.90 47.63
C THR A 7 0.55 -23.79 46.38
N PRO A 8 -0.18 -23.54 45.28
CA PRO A 8 -0.02 -24.31 44.06
C PRO A 8 1.22 -23.84 43.28
N SER A 9 2.04 -24.80 42.86
CA SER A 9 3.19 -24.63 41.95
C SER A 9 2.71 -24.27 40.54
N LEU A 10 3.24 -23.18 39.98
CA LEU A 10 3.09 -22.82 38.58
C LEU A 10 4.00 -23.73 37.74
N LEU A 11 3.40 -24.67 37.00
CA LEU A 11 4.07 -25.42 35.95
C LEU A 11 4.28 -24.51 34.75
N VAL A 12 5.55 -24.21 34.46
CA VAL A 12 5.98 -23.55 33.22
C VAL A 12 5.88 -24.56 32.09
N ALA A 13 5.01 -24.30 31.11
CA ALA A 13 4.94 -25.08 29.87
C ALA A 13 6.16 -24.75 28.97
N PRO A 14 6.78 -25.75 28.30
CA PRO A 14 7.90 -25.51 27.40
C PRO A 14 7.43 -24.80 26.12
N SER A 15 8.23 -23.85 25.64
CA SER A 15 7.99 -23.14 24.37
C SER A 15 8.02 -24.10 23.17
N PRO A 16 7.15 -23.91 22.15
CA PRO A 16 7.20 -24.72 20.93
C PRO A 16 8.46 -24.42 20.11
N PRO A 17 8.97 -25.40 19.34
CA PRO A 17 10.20 -25.25 18.57
C PRO A 17 9.99 -24.23 17.43
N ARG A 18 10.97 -23.32 17.27
CA ARG A 18 11.03 -22.41 16.12
C ARG A 18 11.26 -23.21 14.85
N LEU A 19 10.28 -23.24 13.94
CA LEU A 19 10.47 -23.72 12.58
C LEU A 19 11.41 -22.74 11.85
N ARG A 20 12.58 -23.23 11.43
CA ARG A 20 13.51 -22.48 10.60
C ARG A 20 12.86 -22.23 9.23
N SER A 21 12.74 -20.95 8.87
CA SER A 21 12.41 -20.53 7.50
C SER A 21 13.42 -21.14 6.52
N LEU A 22 12.93 -21.88 5.53
CA LEU A 22 13.74 -22.51 4.48
C LEU A 22 14.03 -21.58 3.30
N TYR A 23 13.73 -20.29 3.40
CA TYR A 23 14.14 -19.32 2.38
C TYR A 23 15.53 -18.78 2.71
N ALA A 24 16.55 -19.49 2.19
CA ALA A 24 17.88 -18.94 2.04
C ALA A 24 17.83 -17.74 1.08
N ALA A 25 18.07 -16.54 1.62
CA ALA A 25 18.32 -15.35 0.83
C ALA A 25 19.56 -15.60 -0.05
N ALA A 26 19.36 -15.71 -1.36
CA ALA A 26 20.47 -15.70 -2.31
C ALA A 26 21.04 -14.27 -2.35
N ALA A 27 22.19 -14.07 -1.71
CA ALA A 27 22.97 -12.85 -1.84
C ALA A 27 23.44 -12.68 -3.30
N PRO A 28 23.37 -11.48 -3.90
CA PRO A 28 23.87 -11.27 -5.25
C PRO A 28 25.40 -11.23 -5.20
N THR A 29 26.03 -12.23 -5.81
CA THR A 29 27.48 -12.22 -6.05
C THR A 29 27.78 -11.21 -7.17
N SER A 30 28.53 -10.17 -6.84
CA SER A 30 29.11 -9.25 -7.83
C SER A 30 30.13 -10.03 -8.66
N ARG A 31 29.80 -10.29 -9.93
CA ARG A 31 30.77 -10.65 -10.97
C ARG A 31 30.79 -9.56 -12.02
N HIS A 32 31.87 -8.80 -12.02
CA HIS A 32 32.26 -7.95 -13.14
C HIS A 32 32.39 -8.80 -14.41
N HIS A 33 31.56 -8.54 -15.41
CA HIS A 33 31.85 -8.90 -16.79
C HIS A 33 31.60 -7.73 -17.74
N ALA A 34 32.50 -7.66 -18.70
CA ALA A 34 32.79 -6.54 -19.56
C ALA A 34 31.71 -6.27 -20.62
N ARG A 35 31.80 -5.05 -21.16
CA ARG A 35 31.07 -4.47 -22.30
C ARG A 35 30.76 -5.46 -23.43
N GLY A 36 29.51 -5.42 -23.91
CA GLY A 36 29.13 -6.00 -25.21
C GLY A 36 27.70 -5.66 -25.64
N GLY A 37 27.56 -4.81 -26.67
CA GLY A 37 26.48 -4.77 -27.67
C GLY A 37 25.01 -4.72 -27.19
N GLY A 38 24.43 -3.53 -27.13
CA GLY A 38 22.99 -3.34 -26.91
C GLY A 38 22.14 -3.85 -28.07
N ARG A 39 21.14 -4.68 -27.75
CA ARG A 39 19.92 -4.85 -28.57
C ARG A 39 18.79 -4.09 -27.87
N PRO A 40 17.98 -3.31 -28.59
CA PRO A 40 16.89 -2.56 -27.97
C PRO A 40 15.82 -3.52 -27.44
N ARG A 41 15.42 -3.34 -26.18
CA ARG A 41 14.31 -4.07 -25.56
C ARG A 41 13.01 -3.60 -26.20
N THR A 42 12.40 -4.45 -27.02
CA THR A 42 11.05 -4.23 -27.57
C THR A 42 10.04 -4.21 -26.41
N ARG A 43 9.26 -3.12 -26.30
CA ARG A 43 8.10 -3.06 -25.40
C ARG A 43 7.11 -4.14 -25.82
N LEU A 44 6.71 -5.00 -24.89
CA LEU A 44 5.55 -5.88 -25.07
C LEU A 44 4.32 -4.99 -25.27
N ARG A 45 3.78 -4.98 -26.49
CA ARG A 45 2.47 -4.41 -26.78
C ARG A 45 1.45 -5.53 -26.62
N VAL A 46 0.54 -5.38 -25.67
CA VAL A 46 -0.68 -6.19 -25.64
C VAL A 46 -1.54 -5.71 -26.81
N ALA A 47 -1.87 -6.61 -27.73
CA ALA A 47 -2.66 -6.28 -28.90
C ALA A 47 -4.12 -6.02 -28.49
N ALA A 48 -4.63 -4.84 -28.82
CA ALA A 48 -6.08 -4.61 -28.87
C ALA A 48 -6.66 -5.34 -30.09
N PRO A 49 -7.87 -5.92 -30.00
CA PRO A 49 -8.50 -6.57 -31.14
C PRO A 49 -8.77 -5.56 -32.28
N PRO A 50 -8.68 -5.97 -33.56
CA PRO A 50 -8.98 -5.10 -34.68
C PRO A 50 -10.47 -4.75 -34.70
N SER A 51 -10.79 -3.46 -34.76
CA SER A 51 -12.14 -2.98 -35.06
C SER A 51 -12.49 -3.36 -36.50
N ALA A 52 -13.48 -4.23 -36.69
CA ALA A 52 -14.05 -4.48 -38.00
C ALA A 52 -14.76 -3.21 -38.51
N PRO A 53 -14.77 -2.92 -39.83
CA PRO A 53 -15.61 -1.87 -40.39
C PRO A 53 -17.08 -2.30 -40.23
N GLY A 54 -17.83 -1.58 -39.40
CA GLY A 54 -19.25 -1.84 -39.19
C GLY A 54 -20.10 -1.42 -40.39
N GLU A 55 -20.98 -2.32 -40.83
CA GLU A 55 -22.20 -1.95 -41.54
C GLU A 55 -23.05 -1.07 -40.61
N ALA A 56 -23.70 -0.06 -41.19
CA ALA A 56 -24.49 0.92 -40.46
C ALA A 56 -25.68 0.25 -39.76
N ALA A 57 -25.49 -0.12 -38.49
CA ALA A 57 -26.57 -0.50 -37.60
C ALA A 57 -27.29 0.77 -37.12
N GLU A 58 -28.58 0.81 -37.43
CA GLU A 58 -29.53 1.84 -37.04
C GLU A 58 -29.49 2.04 -35.51
N GLN A 59 -29.11 3.25 -35.07
CA GLN A 59 -29.03 3.60 -33.66
C GLN A 59 -30.44 3.62 -33.06
N GLN A 60 -30.85 2.51 -32.45
CA GLN A 60 -31.90 2.56 -31.45
C GLN A 60 -31.33 3.27 -30.23
N ALA A 61 -31.90 4.44 -29.92
CA ALA A 61 -31.56 5.20 -28.73
C ALA A 61 -31.77 4.32 -27.50
N GLU A 62 -30.70 4.02 -26.77
CA GLU A 62 -30.80 3.45 -25.44
C GLU A 62 -31.58 4.42 -24.54
N PRO A 63 -32.54 3.95 -23.73
CA PRO A 63 -33.20 4.80 -22.77
C PRO A 63 -32.15 5.30 -21.78
N SER A 64 -31.84 6.59 -21.87
CA SER A 64 -31.01 7.28 -20.90
C SER A 64 -31.69 7.24 -19.54
N THR A 65 -31.34 6.26 -18.71
CA THR A 65 -31.58 6.33 -17.27
C THR A 65 -30.63 7.39 -16.72
N SER A 66 -31.03 8.66 -16.83
CA SER A 66 -30.44 9.74 -16.05
C SER A 66 -30.77 9.48 -14.59
N ALA A 67 -29.92 8.73 -13.91
CA ALA A 67 -29.92 8.69 -12.45
C ALA A 67 -29.79 10.13 -11.94
N PRO A 68 -30.53 10.52 -10.89
CA PRO A 68 -30.48 11.89 -10.38
C PRO A 68 -29.05 12.23 -9.92
N GLU A 69 -28.46 13.27 -10.51
CA GLU A 69 -27.18 13.87 -10.09
C GLU A 69 -27.31 14.60 -8.75
N SER A 70 -27.69 13.90 -7.69
CA SER A 70 -27.77 14.45 -6.33
C SER A 70 -26.92 13.67 -5.32
N GLY A 71 -25.90 12.95 -5.77
CA GLY A 71 -25.03 12.14 -4.91
C GLY A 71 -23.69 12.82 -4.61
N GLU A 72 -23.28 12.82 -3.34
CA GLU A 72 -21.91 13.18 -2.93
C GLU A 72 -20.87 12.50 -3.83
N LYS A 73 -19.85 13.26 -4.27
CA LYS A 73 -18.76 12.70 -5.08
C LYS A 73 -17.79 11.92 -4.19
N PHE A 74 -17.45 10.70 -4.59
CA PHE A 74 -16.43 9.91 -3.89
C PHE A 74 -15.08 10.63 -3.86
N SER A 75 -14.48 10.73 -2.67
CA SER A 75 -13.21 11.41 -2.43
C SER A 75 -12.10 10.38 -2.18
N TRP A 76 -11.34 10.04 -3.22
CA TRP A 76 -10.21 9.11 -3.13
C TRP A 76 -9.17 9.47 -2.07
N ARG A 77 -9.14 10.72 -1.61
CA ARG A 77 -8.16 11.20 -0.64
C ARG A 77 -8.61 11.11 0.81
N ASP A 78 -9.90 10.84 1.05
CA ASP A 78 -10.50 10.82 2.38
C ASP A 78 -10.65 9.39 2.93
N HIS A 79 -9.68 8.50 2.65
CA HIS A 79 -9.70 7.10 3.06
C HIS A 79 -8.31 6.58 3.44
N TRP A 80 -8.29 5.55 4.30
CA TRP A 80 -7.09 4.78 4.62
C TRP A 80 -6.78 3.76 3.51
N TYR A 81 -5.54 3.78 3.01
CA TYR A 81 -5.05 2.79 2.04
C TYR A 81 -3.98 1.90 2.67
N PRO A 82 -4.10 0.57 2.58
CA PRO A 82 -3.00 -0.32 2.95
C PRO A 82 -1.89 -0.17 1.90
N VAL A 83 -0.67 0.08 2.36
CA VAL A 83 0.50 0.30 1.47
C VAL A 83 1.56 -0.79 1.59
N SER A 84 1.66 -1.46 2.74
CA SER A 84 2.61 -2.56 2.93
C SER A 84 2.19 -3.48 4.06
N LEU A 85 2.55 -4.75 3.96
CA LEU A 85 2.71 -5.60 5.14
C LEU A 85 3.87 -5.05 5.98
N VAL A 86 3.68 -4.94 7.29
CA VAL A 86 4.72 -4.43 8.20
C VAL A 86 5.93 -5.38 8.26
N GLU A 87 5.68 -6.68 8.14
CA GLU A 87 6.73 -7.71 8.13
C GLU A 87 7.62 -7.66 6.89
N ASP A 88 7.14 -7.08 5.79
CA ASP A 88 7.90 -6.92 4.55
C ASP A 88 8.75 -5.65 4.54
N LEU A 89 8.54 -4.74 5.51
CA LEU A 89 9.32 -3.51 5.62
C LEU A 89 10.60 -3.73 6.45
N ASP A 90 11.73 -3.29 5.91
CA ASP A 90 12.99 -3.27 6.65
C ASP A 90 13.08 -1.98 7.50
N PRO A 91 13.06 -2.07 8.84
CA PRO A 91 13.05 -0.89 9.71
C PRO A 91 14.37 -0.10 9.67
N SER A 92 15.44 -0.65 9.10
CA SER A 92 16.75 0.00 9.03
C SER A 92 16.93 0.92 7.81
N ARG A 93 15.98 0.92 6.88
CA ARG A 93 16.10 1.67 5.62
C ARG A 93 14.79 2.33 5.18
N PRO A 94 14.87 3.45 4.46
CA PRO A 94 13.70 3.99 3.79
C PRO A 94 13.27 3.09 2.62
N THR A 95 11.96 3.01 2.38
CA THR A 95 11.32 2.22 1.33
C THR A 95 10.48 3.14 0.45
N PRO A 96 10.69 3.18 -0.88
CA PRO A 96 9.82 3.94 -1.78
C PRO A 96 8.47 3.26 -1.96
N PHE A 97 7.40 4.04 -2.08
CA PHE A 97 6.06 3.57 -2.42
C PHE A 97 5.32 4.62 -3.24
N GLN A 98 4.43 4.23 -4.14
CA GLN A 98 3.59 5.18 -4.88
C GLN A 98 2.11 4.95 -4.56
N LEU A 99 1.45 5.97 -4.00
CA LEU A 99 0.03 5.94 -3.66
C LEU A 99 -0.73 7.01 -4.44
N LEU A 100 -1.70 6.60 -5.26
CA LEU A 100 -2.52 7.52 -6.07
C LEU A 100 -1.68 8.52 -6.89
N ASN A 101 -0.63 8.02 -7.57
CA ASN A 101 0.37 8.81 -8.31
C ASN A 101 1.19 9.81 -7.48
N ARG A 102 1.26 9.61 -6.15
CA ARG A 102 2.12 10.38 -5.26
C ARG A 102 3.24 9.49 -4.72
N ASP A 103 4.48 9.91 -4.94
CA ASP A 103 5.66 9.18 -4.47
C ASP A 103 5.87 9.45 -2.97
N LEU A 104 5.98 8.39 -2.19
CA LEU A 104 6.13 8.39 -0.75
C LEU A 104 7.41 7.66 -0.35
N VAL A 105 8.01 8.12 0.75
CA VAL A 105 9.05 7.38 1.47
C VAL A 105 8.48 6.87 2.78
N ILE A 106 8.56 5.56 2.98
CA ILE A 106 8.16 4.88 4.22
C ILE A 106 9.41 4.51 5.00
N TRP A 107 9.46 4.84 6.28
CA TRP A 107 10.58 4.48 7.14
C TRP A 107 10.16 4.34 8.59
N LYS A 108 10.95 3.62 9.39
CA LYS A 108 10.70 3.46 10.83
C LYS A 108 11.43 4.56 11.58
N ASP A 109 10.71 5.43 12.28
CA ASP A 109 11.32 6.38 13.18
C ASP A 109 11.76 5.65 14.46
N PRO A 110 13.06 5.49 14.72
CA PRO A 110 13.54 4.74 15.89
C PRO A 110 13.26 5.46 17.21
N LYS A 111 12.97 6.76 17.20
CA LYS A 111 12.68 7.53 18.42
C LYS A 111 11.27 7.29 18.92
N SER A 112 10.28 7.34 18.01
CA SER A 112 8.88 7.05 18.34
C SER A 112 8.56 5.56 18.27
N GLY A 113 9.32 4.80 17.49
CA GLY A 113 8.97 3.42 17.15
C GLY A 113 7.81 3.34 16.15
N GLU A 114 7.45 4.43 15.48
CA GLU A 114 6.31 4.49 14.55
C GLU A 114 6.77 4.41 13.09
N TRP A 115 5.93 3.85 12.21
CA TRP A 115 6.15 3.93 10.77
C TRP A 115 5.69 5.30 10.27
N VAL A 116 6.53 5.96 9.49
CA VAL A 116 6.32 7.31 8.99
C VAL A 116 6.31 7.29 7.47
N ALA A 117 5.33 7.97 6.87
CA ALA A 117 5.27 8.24 5.45
C ALA A 117 5.47 9.74 5.21
N LEU A 118 6.45 10.08 4.38
CA LEU A 118 6.69 11.45 3.90
C LEU A 118 6.57 11.49 2.38
N ASP A 119 6.43 12.68 1.80
CA ASP A 119 6.64 12.88 0.37
C ASP A 119 8.05 12.43 0.02
N ASP A 120 8.22 11.64 -1.05
CA ASP A 120 9.53 11.16 -1.48
C ASP A 120 10.33 12.25 -2.22
N ARG A 121 10.41 13.44 -1.65
CA ARG A 121 10.98 14.64 -2.26
C ARG A 121 11.62 15.50 -1.20
N CYS A 122 12.96 15.60 -1.23
CA CYS A 122 13.68 16.49 -0.37
C CYS A 122 13.31 17.96 -0.68
N PRO A 123 12.85 18.77 0.29
CA PRO A 123 12.43 20.16 0.05
C PRO A 123 13.56 21.06 -0.48
N HIS A 124 14.82 20.64 -0.37
CA HIS A 124 15.96 21.38 -0.88
C HIS A 124 16.03 21.39 -2.42
N ARG A 125 16.11 20.20 -3.04
CA ARG A 125 16.33 20.02 -4.50
C ARG A 125 15.55 18.84 -5.09
N LEU A 126 14.49 18.41 -4.41
CA LEU A 126 13.55 17.36 -4.85
C LEU A 126 14.16 15.98 -5.07
N ALA A 127 15.38 15.74 -4.58
CA ALA A 127 15.97 14.41 -4.57
C ALA A 127 15.08 13.44 -3.77
N PRO A 128 14.89 12.20 -4.25
CA PRO A 128 14.11 11.20 -3.52
C PRO A 128 14.76 10.93 -2.17
N LEU A 129 13.96 10.99 -1.12
CA LEU A 129 14.38 10.68 0.25
C LEU A 129 14.54 9.17 0.46
N SER A 130 13.83 8.36 -0.34
CA SER A 130 13.93 6.90 -0.37
C SER A 130 15.30 6.39 -0.81
N GLU A 131 16.06 7.18 -1.59
CA GLU A 131 17.46 6.90 -1.92
C GLU A 131 18.43 7.30 -0.80
N GLY A 132 17.92 7.86 0.29
CA GLY A 132 18.67 8.25 1.48
C GLY A 132 18.99 7.09 2.41
N ARG A 133 19.13 7.41 3.70
CA ARG A 133 19.43 6.45 4.77
C ARG A 133 18.88 6.94 6.10
N ILE A 134 18.75 6.04 7.07
CA ILE A 134 18.60 6.43 8.47
C ILE A 134 19.99 6.73 9.03
N ASP A 135 20.22 7.95 9.49
CA ASP A 135 21.51 8.37 10.03
C ASP A 135 21.73 7.87 11.47
N GLU A 136 22.93 8.09 11.99
CA GLU A 136 23.36 7.68 13.33
C GLU A 136 22.49 8.28 14.46
N THR A 137 21.78 9.37 14.17
CA THR A 137 20.86 10.03 15.12
C THR A 137 19.44 9.49 15.04
N GLY A 138 19.19 8.54 14.13
CA GLY A 138 17.89 7.96 13.87
C GLY A 138 16.99 8.85 12.99
N CYS A 139 17.56 9.78 12.22
CA CYS A 139 16.80 10.65 11.32
C CYS A 139 16.91 10.18 9.86
N LEU A 140 15.88 10.44 9.06
CA LEU A 140 15.90 10.20 7.62
C LEU A 140 16.80 11.24 6.95
N GLN A 141 17.92 10.80 6.39
CA GLN A 141 18.91 11.66 5.77
C GLN A 141 18.92 11.51 4.24
N CYS A 142 18.72 12.63 3.56
CA CYS A 142 18.78 12.72 2.10
C CYS A 142 20.18 12.39 1.58
N SER A 143 20.25 11.56 0.53
CA SER A 143 21.49 11.16 -0.14
C SER A 143 22.22 12.32 -0.83
N TYR A 144 21.50 13.39 -1.19
CA TYR A 144 22.08 14.44 -2.02
C TYR A 144 22.99 15.39 -1.25
N HIS A 145 22.45 16.11 -0.26
CA HIS A 145 23.20 17.11 0.52
C HIS A 145 23.21 16.81 2.03
N GLY A 146 22.68 15.66 2.45
CA GLY A 146 22.71 15.23 3.84
C GLY A 146 21.75 15.98 4.76
N TRP A 147 20.68 16.56 4.22
CA TRP A 147 19.59 17.11 5.04
C TRP A 147 18.90 15.96 5.78
N SER A 148 18.84 16.04 7.10
CA SER A 148 18.19 15.05 7.96
C SER A 148 16.84 15.54 8.44
N PHE A 149 15.87 14.62 8.54
CA PHE A 149 14.48 14.87 8.95
C PHE A 149 14.07 13.92 10.08
N ASP A 150 13.30 14.40 11.05
CA ASP A 150 12.68 13.55 12.08
C ASP A 150 11.34 12.94 11.63
N GLY A 151 10.73 12.14 12.50
CA GLY A 151 9.43 11.50 12.26
C GLY A 151 8.27 12.47 12.07
N SER A 152 8.41 13.77 12.33
CA SER A 152 7.41 14.80 12.00
C SER A 152 7.58 15.36 10.58
N GLY A 153 8.71 15.07 9.92
CA GLY A 153 9.12 15.69 8.66
C GLY A 153 9.88 17.00 8.86
N ALA A 154 10.07 17.45 10.10
CA ALA A 154 10.90 18.61 10.41
C ALA A 154 12.37 18.28 10.15
N TRP A 155 13.10 19.21 9.54
CA TRP A 155 14.54 19.06 9.39
C TRP A 155 15.20 19.13 10.79
N THR A 156 16.18 18.28 11.03
CA THR A 156 16.95 18.24 12.28
C THR A 156 18.38 18.69 12.09
N ARG A 157 18.93 18.49 10.89
CA ARG A 157 20.30 18.86 10.56
C ARG A 157 20.42 19.24 9.09
N ILE A 158 21.00 20.40 8.83
CA ILE A 158 21.40 20.86 7.50
C ILE A 158 22.92 21.06 7.54
N PRO A 159 23.73 20.17 6.93
CA PRO A 159 25.18 20.22 7.11
C PRO A 159 25.84 21.52 6.64
N GLN A 160 25.18 22.24 5.72
CA GLN A 160 25.69 23.48 5.12
C GLN A 160 25.17 24.76 5.79
N ALA A 161 24.27 24.66 6.78
CA ALA A 161 23.69 25.83 7.43
C ALA A 161 24.38 26.10 8.77
N MET A 162 24.74 27.36 9.00
CA MET A 162 25.22 27.82 10.30
C MET A 162 24.02 28.17 11.19
N PRO A 163 24.09 27.92 12.52
CA PRO A 163 23.02 28.26 13.48
C PRO A 163 22.60 29.73 13.46
N GLU A 164 23.50 30.61 13.03
CA GLU A 164 23.38 32.06 13.03
C GLU A 164 23.53 32.59 11.59
N GLY A 165 23.00 33.78 11.33
CA GLY A 165 23.08 34.43 10.02
C GLY A 165 21.87 34.22 9.10
N PRO A 166 21.99 34.60 7.82
CA PRO A 166 20.91 34.48 6.82
C PRO A 166 20.35 33.05 6.68
N GLU A 167 21.21 32.05 6.83
CA GLU A 167 20.90 30.62 6.74
C GLU A 167 19.94 30.16 7.86
N ALA A 168 20.02 30.80 9.04
CA ALA A 168 19.13 30.52 10.16
C ALA A 168 17.66 30.83 9.84
N ARG A 169 17.38 31.71 8.87
CA ARG A 169 16.01 31.97 8.41
C ARG A 169 15.46 30.82 7.57
N ALA A 170 16.29 30.20 6.73
CA ALA A 170 15.89 29.02 5.96
C ALA A 170 15.55 27.85 6.90
N MET A 171 16.32 27.71 7.97
CA MET A 171 16.09 26.76 9.07
C MET A 171 14.76 26.99 9.82
N ARG A 172 14.19 28.18 9.80
CA ARG A 172 12.87 28.45 10.42
C ARG A 172 11.70 28.36 9.45
N SER A 173 11.94 28.04 8.18
CA SER A 173 10.89 28.00 7.17
C SER A 173 10.14 26.66 7.21
N PRO A 174 8.79 26.66 7.26
CA PRO A 174 8.01 25.44 7.04
C PRO A 174 8.27 24.79 5.68
N LYS A 175 8.75 25.56 4.70
CA LYS A 175 9.14 25.05 3.37
C LYS A 175 10.41 24.20 3.39
N ALA A 176 11.14 24.19 4.50
CA ALA A 176 12.31 23.33 4.70
C ALA A 176 11.93 21.96 5.28
N CYS A 177 10.67 21.75 5.68
CA CYS A 177 10.17 20.48 6.18
C CYS A 177 9.71 19.57 5.02
N ALA A 178 9.88 18.27 5.19
CA ALA A 178 9.25 17.27 4.34
C ALA A 178 7.76 17.15 4.69
N THR A 179 6.90 17.04 3.68
CA THR A 179 5.47 16.81 3.87
C THR A 179 5.24 15.43 4.50
N LYS A 180 4.47 15.38 5.58
CA LYS A 180 4.12 14.14 6.30
C LYS A 180 2.66 13.76 6.06
N PHE A 181 2.39 12.46 5.98
CA PHE A 181 1.04 11.90 5.89
C PHE A 181 0.64 11.20 7.20
N PRO A 182 -0.67 11.15 7.52
CA PRO A 182 -1.16 10.28 8.56
C PRO A 182 -0.83 8.82 8.24
N THR A 183 -0.29 8.11 9.23
CA THR A 183 0.03 6.68 9.17
C THR A 183 -0.62 5.94 10.33
N LEU A 184 -0.99 4.68 10.10
CA LEU A 184 -1.57 3.81 11.12
C LEU A 184 -1.15 2.37 10.84
N VAL A 185 -0.73 1.63 11.86
CA VAL A 185 -0.59 0.17 11.77
C VAL A 185 -1.84 -0.49 12.32
N SER A 186 -2.44 -1.38 11.54
CA SER A 186 -3.59 -2.19 11.97
C SER A 186 -3.51 -3.58 11.33
N GLN A 187 -3.71 -4.63 12.12
CA GLN A 187 -3.73 -6.03 11.66
C GLN A 187 -2.52 -6.42 10.77
N GLY A 188 -1.32 -5.98 11.15
CA GLY A 188 -0.07 -6.27 10.42
C GLY A 188 0.14 -5.46 9.13
N LEU A 189 -0.79 -4.58 8.77
CA LEU A 189 -0.71 -3.70 7.61
C LEU A 189 -0.36 -2.27 8.03
N LEU A 190 0.53 -1.63 7.26
CA LEU A 190 0.74 -0.19 7.31
C LEU A 190 -0.28 0.49 6.40
N PHE A 191 -1.04 1.42 6.97
CA PHE A 191 -1.96 2.29 6.27
C PHE A 191 -1.42 3.71 6.15
N VAL A 192 -1.73 4.36 5.03
CA VAL A 192 -1.44 5.77 4.78
C VAL A 192 -2.73 6.47 4.36
N TRP A 193 -2.94 7.66 4.90
CA TRP A 193 -3.97 8.59 4.44
C TRP A 193 -3.35 9.55 3.41
N PRO A 194 -3.79 9.58 2.15
CA PRO A 194 -3.08 10.24 1.05
C PRO A 194 -3.30 11.77 0.96
N ASP A 195 -3.88 12.38 1.99
CA ASP A 195 -4.02 13.84 2.16
C ASP A 195 -3.21 14.32 3.37
N GLU A 196 -2.22 15.17 3.14
CA GLU A 196 -1.39 15.79 4.18
C GLU A 196 -2.18 16.71 5.12
N ASN A 197 -3.36 17.18 4.68
CA ASN A 197 -4.27 17.99 5.49
C ASN A 197 -5.37 17.13 6.15
N GLY A 198 -5.39 15.83 5.89
CA GLY A 198 -6.47 14.91 6.27
C GLY A 198 -6.43 14.42 7.72
N TRP A 199 -5.60 14.99 8.59
CA TRP A 199 -5.34 14.47 9.96
C TRP A 199 -6.60 14.28 10.81
N GLU A 200 -7.53 15.24 10.79
CA GLU A 200 -8.76 15.17 11.58
C GLU A 200 -9.67 14.02 11.08
N LYS A 201 -9.88 13.94 9.77
CA LYS A 201 -10.66 12.86 9.14
C LYS A 201 -10.01 11.50 9.35
N ALA A 202 -8.69 11.42 9.18
CA ALA A 202 -7.92 10.21 9.38
C ALA A 202 -8.07 9.68 10.82
N THR A 203 -7.97 10.59 11.81
CA THR A 203 -8.14 10.25 13.24
C THR A 203 -9.57 9.79 13.56
N ALA A 204 -10.57 10.39 12.92
CA ALA A 204 -11.98 10.02 13.10
C ALA A 204 -12.39 8.73 12.36
N THR A 205 -11.57 8.25 11.42
CA THR A 205 -11.90 7.13 10.52
C THR A 205 -11.12 5.88 10.91
N LYS A 206 -11.84 4.76 11.08
CA LYS A 206 -11.20 3.44 11.23
C LYS A 206 -10.72 2.93 9.86
N PRO A 207 -9.54 2.31 9.76
CA PRO A 207 -9.13 1.66 8.51
C PRO A 207 -10.07 0.48 8.20
N PRO A 208 -10.12 0.02 6.94
CA PRO A 208 -10.77 -1.24 6.60
C PRO A 208 -10.23 -2.38 7.49
N MET A 209 -11.14 -3.09 8.16
CA MET A 209 -10.80 -4.18 9.09
C MET A 209 -11.02 -5.53 8.43
N LEU A 210 -10.05 -6.43 8.59
CA LEU A 210 -10.18 -7.83 8.24
C LEU A 210 -11.13 -8.54 9.23
N PRO A 211 -11.73 -9.68 8.84
CA PRO A 211 -12.55 -10.49 9.74
C PRO A 211 -11.82 -10.87 11.04
N LYS A 212 -12.57 -11.04 12.13
CA LYS A 212 -12.02 -11.34 13.47
C LYS A 212 -11.20 -12.64 13.51
N GLU A 213 -11.50 -13.58 12.61
CA GLU A 213 -10.80 -14.85 12.44
C GLU A 213 -9.34 -14.64 12.02
N PHE A 214 -8.99 -13.48 11.47
CA PHE A 214 -7.61 -13.15 11.10
C PHE A 214 -6.67 -13.09 12.32
N ASP A 215 -7.18 -12.67 13.47
CA ASP A 215 -6.43 -12.57 14.73
C ASP A 215 -6.62 -13.82 15.63
N ASP A 216 -7.42 -14.79 15.20
CA ASP A 216 -7.71 -16.00 15.96
C ASP A 216 -6.64 -17.07 15.70
N PRO A 217 -5.89 -17.51 16.73
CA PRO A 217 -4.85 -18.53 16.57
C PRO A 217 -5.38 -19.92 16.16
N ALA A 218 -6.70 -20.14 16.18
CA ALA A 218 -7.33 -21.32 15.62
C ALA A 218 -7.28 -21.35 14.07
N PHE A 219 -7.03 -20.22 13.43
CA PHE A 219 -6.92 -20.08 11.98
C PHE A 219 -5.47 -19.90 11.55
N SER A 220 -5.18 -20.26 10.31
CA SER A 220 -3.90 -19.96 9.66
C SER A 220 -4.14 -18.95 8.54
N THR A 221 -3.26 -17.96 8.44
CA THR A 221 -3.34 -16.89 7.47
C THR A 221 -2.20 -16.99 6.47
N VAL A 222 -2.46 -16.58 5.23
CA VAL A 222 -1.44 -16.41 4.19
C VAL A 222 -1.61 -15.01 3.63
N THR A 223 -0.61 -14.17 3.86
CA THR A 223 -0.54 -12.79 3.40
C THR A 223 0.34 -12.71 2.16
N ILE A 224 -0.12 -11.98 1.13
CA ILE A 224 0.62 -11.80 -0.12
C ILE A 224 0.39 -10.37 -0.61
N GLN A 225 1.47 -9.66 -0.91
CA GLN A 225 1.46 -8.41 -1.66
C GLN A 225 2.03 -8.65 -3.06
N ARG A 226 1.37 -8.12 -4.10
CA ARG A 226 1.83 -8.23 -5.49
C ARG A 226 1.56 -6.95 -6.26
N ASP A 227 2.53 -6.55 -7.06
CA ASP A 227 2.36 -5.51 -8.06
C ASP A 227 1.72 -6.10 -9.32
N LEU A 228 0.62 -5.51 -9.75
CA LEU A 228 -0.09 -5.85 -10.98
C LEU A 228 -0.01 -4.65 -11.93
N TYR A 229 0.33 -4.90 -13.18
CA TYR A 229 0.57 -3.86 -14.19
C TYR A 229 -0.73 -3.41 -14.89
N TYR A 230 -1.79 -3.17 -14.11
CA TYR A 230 -3.09 -2.67 -14.56
C TYR A 230 -3.79 -1.95 -13.42
N GLY A 231 -4.84 -1.20 -13.74
CA GLY A 231 -5.58 -0.38 -12.77
C GLY A 231 -6.30 -1.21 -11.71
N TYR A 232 -6.50 -0.61 -10.53
CA TYR A 232 -7.24 -1.25 -9.43
C TYR A 232 -8.68 -1.57 -9.84
N ASP A 233 -9.30 -0.72 -10.65
CA ASP A 233 -10.63 -0.87 -11.24
C ASP A 233 -10.76 -2.18 -12.01
N THR A 234 -9.78 -2.47 -12.88
CA THR A 234 -9.72 -3.73 -13.64
C THR A 234 -9.61 -4.94 -12.71
N LEU A 235 -8.83 -4.84 -11.62
CA LEU A 235 -8.73 -5.91 -10.64
C LEU A 235 -10.06 -6.11 -9.88
N MET A 236 -10.70 -5.02 -9.46
CA MET A 236 -11.97 -5.08 -8.74
C MET A 236 -13.08 -5.66 -9.61
N GLU A 237 -13.18 -5.24 -10.87
CA GLU A 237 -14.10 -5.84 -11.85
C GLU A 237 -13.82 -7.35 -12.02
N ASN A 238 -12.55 -7.74 -12.18
CA ASN A 238 -12.19 -9.14 -12.32
C ASN A 238 -12.56 -9.98 -11.09
N VAL A 239 -12.28 -9.48 -9.88
CA VAL A 239 -12.57 -10.19 -8.62
C VAL A 239 -14.08 -10.30 -8.39
N SER A 240 -14.83 -9.25 -8.72
CA SER A 240 -16.28 -9.19 -8.51
C SER A 240 -17.09 -9.92 -9.57
N ASP A 241 -16.53 -10.24 -10.75
CA ASP A 241 -17.25 -10.93 -11.81
C ASP A 241 -17.23 -12.47 -11.63
N PRO A 242 -18.34 -13.12 -11.21
CA PRO A 242 -18.35 -14.58 -11.10
C PRO A 242 -18.32 -15.31 -12.46
N SER A 243 -18.56 -14.63 -13.58
CA SER A 243 -18.66 -15.27 -14.90
C SER A 243 -17.34 -15.89 -15.35
N HIS A 244 -16.21 -15.32 -14.93
CA HIS A 244 -14.89 -15.84 -15.28
C HIS A 244 -14.50 -17.11 -14.52
N ILE A 245 -15.19 -17.46 -13.43
CA ILE A 245 -14.81 -18.59 -12.54
C ILE A 245 -14.75 -19.91 -13.30
N GLU A 246 -15.84 -20.28 -13.99
CA GLU A 246 -15.93 -21.58 -14.67
C GLU A 246 -14.95 -21.68 -15.87
N PHE A 247 -14.67 -20.55 -16.53
CA PHE A 247 -13.87 -20.53 -17.75
C PHE A 247 -12.36 -20.34 -17.50
N ALA A 248 -11.99 -19.28 -16.78
CA ALA A 248 -10.60 -18.86 -16.58
C ALA A 248 -9.87 -19.74 -15.56
N HIS A 249 -10.58 -20.23 -14.53
CA HIS A 249 -10.01 -21.11 -13.50
C HIS A 249 -10.20 -22.60 -13.79
N HIS A 250 -10.29 -22.97 -15.08
CA HIS A 250 -10.49 -24.36 -15.50
C HIS A 250 -9.38 -25.29 -14.97
N LYS A 251 -9.79 -26.41 -14.35
CA LYS A 251 -8.90 -27.39 -13.68
C LYS A 251 -8.25 -26.89 -12.38
N VAL A 252 -8.60 -25.70 -11.90
CA VAL A 252 -8.20 -25.18 -10.58
C VAL A 252 -9.42 -25.21 -9.66
N THR A 253 -10.41 -24.36 -9.93
CA THR A 253 -11.68 -24.30 -9.19
C THR A 253 -12.92 -24.37 -10.11
N GLY A 254 -12.75 -24.10 -11.41
CA GLY A 254 -13.82 -24.05 -12.41
C GLY A 254 -13.80 -25.21 -13.42
N ARG A 255 -14.92 -25.36 -14.14
CA ARG A 255 -15.09 -26.26 -15.28
C ARG A 255 -15.79 -25.54 -16.45
N ARG A 256 -15.13 -25.48 -17.60
CA ARG A 256 -15.61 -24.74 -18.79
C ARG A 256 -16.97 -25.20 -19.30
N ASP A 257 -17.31 -26.47 -19.13
CA ASP A 257 -18.61 -27.03 -19.52
C ASP A 257 -19.78 -26.53 -18.65
N ARG A 258 -19.50 -25.89 -17.51
CA ARG A 258 -20.51 -25.24 -16.65
C ARG A 258 -20.64 -23.74 -16.88
N ALA A 259 -19.82 -23.16 -17.76
CA ALA A 259 -19.94 -21.74 -18.10
C ALA A 259 -21.32 -21.48 -18.73
N ARG A 260 -22.06 -20.55 -18.14
CA ARG A 260 -23.44 -20.21 -18.53
C ARG A 260 -23.72 -18.74 -18.25
N PRO A 261 -24.74 -18.13 -18.88
CA PRO A 261 -25.17 -16.79 -18.52
C PRO A 261 -25.49 -16.68 -17.03
N LEU A 262 -25.03 -15.59 -16.41
CA LEU A 262 -25.35 -15.21 -15.04
C LEU A 262 -26.17 -13.92 -15.09
N THR A 263 -27.43 -14.00 -14.71
CA THR A 263 -28.34 -12.86 -14.66
C THR A 263 -28.15 -12.13 -13.35
N PHE A 264 -27.71 -10.87 -13.40
CA PHE A 264 -27.56 -10.01 -12.24
C PHE A 264 -28.61 -8.90 -12.26
N LYS A 265 -29.39 -8.79 -11.18
CA LYS A 265 -30.35 -7.69 -10.98
C LYS A 265 -29.71 -6.67 -10.05
N MET A 266 -29.39 -5.50 -10.59
CA MET A 266 -28.93 -4.36 -9.79
C MET A 266 -30.10 -3.82 -8.96
N GLU A 267 -29.89 -3.71 -7.66
CA GLU A 267 -30.86 -3.20 -6.68
C GLU A 267 -30.59 -1.75 -6.33
N SER A 268 -29.32 -1.35 -6.24
CA SER A 268 -28.93 0.03 -5.96
C SER A 268 -27.58 0.39 -6.59
N SER A 269 -27.38 1.69 -6.81
CA SER A 269 -26.12 2.27 -7.29
C SER A 269 -25.91 3.67 -6.72
N GLY A 270 -24.69 4.03 -6.37
CA GLY A 270 -24.34 5.35 -5.84
C GLY A 270 -22.83 5.57 -5.77
N ALA A 271 -22.43 6.61 -5.04
CA ALA A 271 -21.02 7.00 -4.91
C ALA A 271 -20.11 5.93 -4.30
N TRP A 272 -20.69 4.97 -3.58
CA TRP A 272 -20.01 3.86 -2.92
C TRP A 272 -20.06 2.54 -3.72
N GLY A 273 -20.50 2.58 -4.98
CA GLY A 273 -20.61 1.41 -5.86
C GLY A 273 -22.06 0.99 -6.09
N TYR A 274 -22.28 -0.30 -6.30
CA TYR A 274 -23.60 -0.87 -6.59
C TYR A 274 -23.86 -2.14 -5.79
N SER A 275 -25.14 -2.48 -5.59
CA SER A 275 -25.58 -3.73 -4.98
C SER A 275 -26.58 -4.44 -5.88
N GLY A 276 -26.66 -5.76 -5.74
CA GLY A 276 -27.63 -6.56 -6.45
C GLY A 276 -27.42 -8.03 -6.18
N ALA A 277 -28.29 -8.86 -6.75
CA ALA A 277 -28.24 -10.30 -6.60
C ALA A 277 -28.46 -10.98 -7.95
N ASN A 278 -28.02 -12.24 -8.04
CA ASN A 278 -28.40 -13.06 -9.18
C ASN A 278 -29.90 -13.32 -9.11
N SER A 279 -30.62 -13.14 -10.22
CA SER A 279 -32.03 -13.52 -10.26
C SER A 279 -32.16 -15.04 -10.11
N GLU A 280 -33.05 -15.50 -9.22
CA GLU A 280 -33.36 -16.93 -9.05
C GLU A 280 -33.75 -17.62 -10.37
#